data_AF-A0A183NGF7-F1
#
_entry.id   AF-A0A183NGF7-F1
#
_cell.length_a   1.000
_cell.length_b   1.000
_cell.length_c   1.000
_cell.angle_alpha   90.00
_cell.angle_beta   90.00
_cell.angle_gamma   90.00
#
_symmetry.space_group_name_H-M   'P 1'
#
loop_
_entity.id
_entity.type
_entity.pdbx_description
1 polymer ?
#
loop_
_entity_poly.entity_id
_entity_poly.type
_entity_poly.pdbx_seq_one_letter_code
_entity_poly.pdbx_strand_id
1 'polypeptide(L)'
;DFIDIVKDPITGSDYRPEEDPSIYVSEATGRGPLSPNWREEFIHAQQVTHETYEKPPTRTHDNSPAIVENLRPLHKRIMCAYKLCRVEFRYWGTQTRVEQFIHDTALRKTMLRAHRQVWAWQNEWYGLTIEEIRRLEEETAQALASKMADSNQPPNNDGELSKQVQSTTSNINETMNAIEMKCNQSDEVSLSLH
;
A
#
# COMPACT_ATOMS: atom_id res chain seq x y z
N ASP A 1 2.53 11.77 -12.74
CA ASP A 1 3.69 11.93 -11.84
C ASP A 1 4.11 10.55 -11.36
N PHE A 2 5.41 10.27 -11.23
CA PHE A 2 5.96 8.98 -10.80
C PHE A 2 6.23 9.00 -9.30
N ILE A 3 5.96 7.87 -8.62
CA ILE A 3 6.22 7.71 -7.18
C ILE A 3 7.37 6.72 -7.02
N ASP A 4 8.45 7.17 -6.39
CA ASP A 4 9.61 6.35 -6.04
C ASP A 4 9.54 5.96 -4.57
N ILE A 5 9.22 4.70 -4.28
CA ILE A 5 9.04 4.21 -2.91
C ILE A 5 10.34 4.25 -2.05
N VAL A 6 11.50 4.39 -2.69
CA VAL A 6 12.80 4.51 -2.01
C VAL A 6 13.20 5.98 -1.86
N LYS A 7 13.09 6.77 -2.93
CA LYS A 7 13.67 8.13 -2.98
C LYS A 7 12.71 9.25 -2.60
N ASP A 8 11.40 9.04 -2.75
CA ASP A 8 10.46 10.12 -2.45
C ASP A 8 10.48 10.46 -0.95
N PRO A 9 10.42 11.76 -0.61
CA PRO A 9 10.57 12.21 0.76
C PRO A 9 9.36 11.82 1.62
N ILE A 10 9.63 11.43 2.86
CA ILE A 10 8.63 11.16 3.90
C ILE A 10 8.92 12.08 5.08
N THR A 11 7.87 12.66 5.63
CA THR A 11 7.92 13.47 6.84
C THR A 11 8.35 12.61 8.03
N GLY A 12 9.19 13.14 8.91
CA GLY A 12 9.70 12.37 10.06
C GLY A 12 8.61 11.75 10.95
N SER A 13 7.44 12.39 11.05
CA SER A 13 6.28 11.86 11.80
C SER A 13 5.68 10.61 11.18
N ASP A 14 5.73 10.48 9.85
CA ASP A 14 5.17 9.36 9.09
C ASP A 14 6.21 8.28 8.78
N TYR A 15 7.49 8.56 8.99
CA TYR A 15 8.56 7.59 8.77
C TYR A 15 8.47 6.43 9.77
N ARG A 16 8.60 5.21 9.25
CA ARG A 16 8.64 3.95 9.98
C ARG A 16 9.79 3.11 9.40
N PRO A 17 10.86 2.82 10.16
CA PRO A 17 12.00 2.02 9.66
C PRO A 17 11.59 0.65 9.13
N GLU A 18 10.60 0.01 9.77
CA GLU A 18 10.05 -1.28 9.39
C GLU A 18 9.31 -1.25 8.05
N GLU A 19 8.85 -0.07 7.61
CA GLU A 19 8.21 0.15 6.31
C GLU A 19 9.19 0.76 5.28
N ASP A 20 10.50 0.77 5.55
CA ASP A 20 11.49 1.33 4.64
C ASP A 20 11.99 0.30 3.61
N PRO A 21 11.70 0.46 2.30
CA PRO A 21 12.14 -0.50 1.28
C PRO A 21 13.67 -0.60 1.12
N SER A 22 14.42 0.43 1.52
CA SER A 22 15.88 0.46 1.46
C SER A 22 16.56 -0.29 2.61
N ILE A 23 15.78 -0.73 3.60
CA ILE A 23 16.26 -1.48 4.77
C ILE A 23 15.56 -2.84 4.85
N TYR A 24 14.28 -2.90 4.51
CA TYR A 24 13.46 -4.09 4.62
C TYR A 24 13.89 -5.22 3.68
N VAL A 25 13.97 -6.43 4.24
CA VAL A 25 14.20 -7.68 3.51
C VAL A 25 13.09 -8.66 3.88
N SER A 26 12.40 -9.20 2.88
CA SER A 26 11.36 -10.20 3.08
C SER A 26 11.97 -11.56 3.34
N GLU A 27 11.57 -12.21 4.43
CA GLU A 27 11.94 -13.60 4.75
C GLU A 27 11.20 -14.59 3.84
N ALA A 28 9.95 -14.28 3.49
CA ALA A 28 9.12 -15.16 2.66
C ALA A 28 9.57 -15.21 1.19
N THR A 29 10.13 -14.11 0.67
CA THR A 29 10.48 -13.98 -0.75
C THR A 29 11.97 -13.75 -1.01
N GLY A 30 12.76 -13.44 0.02
CA GLY A 30 14.15 -13.01 -0.10
C GLY A 30 14.35 -11.67 -0.82
N ARG A 31 13.28 -10.91 -1.11
CA ARG A 31 13.37 -9.62 -1.79
C ARG A 31 13.78 -8.49 -0.85
N GLY A 32 14.50 -7.52 -1.40
CA GLY A 32 15.04 -6.38 -0.65
C GLY A 32 16.45 -6.65 -0.10
N PRO A 33 17.12 -5.61 0.43
CA PRO A 33 16.69 -4.22 0.44
C PRO A 33 16.80 -3.60 -0.97
N LEU A 34 16.02 -2.55 -1.22
CA LEU A 34 16.07 -1.83 -2.49
C LEU A 34 17.19 -0.79 -2.48
N SER A 35 18.08 -0.88 -3.46
CA SER A 35 19.11 0.13 -3.66
C SER A 35 18.53 1.43 -4.22
N PRO A 36 19.26 2.55 -4.19
CA PRO A 36 18.85 3.76 -4.90
C PRO A 36 18.65 3.57 -6.42
N ASN A 37 19.21 2.51 -7.03
CA ASN A 37 19.07 2.21 -8.45
C ASN A 37 18.20 0.97 -8.68
N TRP A 38 17.30 0.67 -7.73
CA TRP A 38 16.46 -0.52 -7.76
C TRP A 38 15.68 -0.66 -9.08
N ARG A 39 15.19 0.46 -9.64
CA ARG A 39 14.38 0.41 -10.87
C ARG A 39 15.21 -0.10 -12.04
N GLU A 40 16.40 0.45 -12.23
CA GLU A 40 17.33 0.05 -13.29
C GLU A 40 17.78 -1.41 -13.11
N GLU A 41 18.06 -1.82 -11.87
CA GLU A 41 18.41 -3.22 -11.57
C GLU A 41 17.30 -4.20 -11.93
N PHE A 42 16.04 -3.86 -11.63
CA PHE A 42 14.90 -4.71 -11.93
C PHE A 42 14.57 -4.73 -13.43
N ILE A 43 14.66 -3.59 -14.12
CA ILE A 43 14.52 -3.52 -15.58
C ILE A 43 15.58 -4.39 -16.26
N HIS A 44 16.84 -4.22 -15.87
CA HIS A 44 17.94 -5.02 -16.41
C HIS A 44 17.74 -6.50 -16.14
N ALA A 45 17.38 -6.89 -14.91
CA ALA A 45 17.11 -8.29 -14.58
C ALA A 45 15.97 -8.89 -15.43
N GLN A 46 14.87 -8.16 -15.63
CA GLN A 46 13.75 -8.61 -16.45
C GLN A 46 14.14 -8.78 -17.93
N GLN A 47 15.00 -7.90 -18.46
CA GLN A 47 15.50 -7.99 -19.83
C GLN A 47 16.47 -9.17 -20.01
N VAL A 48 17.21 -9.55 -18.97
CA VAL A 48 18.25 -10.59 -19.05
C VAL A 48 17.70 -11.99 -18.76
N THR A 49 16.86 -12.17 -17.73
CA THR A 49 16.48 -13.53 -17.31
C THR A 49 15.44 -14.18 -18.21
N HIS A 50 14.59 -13.41 -18.91
CA HIS A 50 13.50 -13.89 -19.78
C HIS A 50 12.57 -14.97 -19.18
N GLU A 51 12.70 -15.27 -17.89
CA GLU A 51 11.90 -16.30 -17.23
C GLU A 51 10.42 -15.90 -17.31
N THR A 52 9.54 -16.88 -17.41
CA THR A 52 8.09 -16.70 -17.32
C THR A 52 7.61 -16.96 -15.90
N TYR A 53 6.55 -16.28 -15.45
CA TYR A 53 5.97 -16.49 -14.13
C TYR A 53 5.23 -17.82 -14.10
N GLU A 54 5.94 -18.91 -13.80
CA GLU A 54 5.37 -20.25 -13.69
C GLU A 54 4.66 -20.44 -12.36
N LYS A 55 3.56 -19.67 -12.19
CA LYS A 55 2.62 -19.65 -11.07
C LYS A 55 3.22 -19.22 -9.71
N PRO A 56 2.48 -18.42 -8.91
CA PRO A 56 2.85 -18.22 -7.52
C PRO A 56 2.84 -19.56 -6.79
N PRO A 57 3.68 -19.78 -5.76
CA PRO A 57 3.40 -20.83 -4.80
C PRO A 57 2.05 -20.51 -4.14
N THR A 58 1.01 -21.22 -4.52
CA THR A 58 -0.23 -21.28 -3.76
C THR A 58 0.09 -22.04 -2.48
N ARG A 59 -0.18 -21.48 -1.29
CA ARG A 59 -0.33 -22.30 -0.07
C ARG A 59 -1.21 -23.48 -0.43
N THR A 60 -0.77 -24.69 -0.10
CA THR A 60 -1.58 -25.89 -0.35
C THR A 60 -2.88 -25.75 0.45
N HIS A 61 -3.96 -26.34 -0.07
CA HIS A 61 -5.33 -26.20 0.47
C HIS A 61 -5.49 -26.70 1.93
N ASP A 62 -4.43 -27.31 2.48
CA ASP A 62 -4.30 -27.86 3.84
C ASP A 62 -3.54 -26.94 4.81
N ASN A 63 -3.20 -25.70 4.42
CA ASN A 63 -2.36 -24.77 5.19
C ASN A 63 -0.91 -25.24 5.43
N SER A 64 -0.45 -26.28 4.76
CA SER A 64 0.98 -26.63 4.82
C SER A 64 1.79 -25.50 4.16
N PRO A 65 2.89 -25.04 4.79
CA PRO A 65 3.79 -24.12 4.11
C PRO A 65 4.27 -24.80 2.83
N ALA A 66 4.11 -24.12 1.69
CA ALA A 66 4.72 -24.57 0.45
C ALA A 66 6.17 -24.92 0.78
N ILE A 67 6.63 -26.14 0.45
CA ILE A 67 7.99 -26.58 0.78
C ILE A 67 8.93 -25.52 0.23
N VAL A 68 9.49 -24.70 1.14
CA VAL A 68 10.43 -23.64 0.81
C VAL A 68 11.74 -24.35 0.49
N GLU A 69 11.84 -24.92 -0.72
CA GLU A 69 13.11 -25.45 -1.21
C GLU A 69 14.11 -24.31 -1.21
N ASN A 70 15.06 -24.36 -0.26
CA ASN A 70 16.30 -23.59 -0.19
C ASN A 70 16.20 -22.18 -0.80
N LEU A 71 15.58 -21.25 -0.04
CA LEU A 71 15.47 -19.79 -0.21
C LEU A 71 16.41 -19.19 -1.27
N ARG A 72 16.08 -19.33 -2.55
CA ARG A 72 16.59 -18.42 -3.57
C ARG A 72 15.67 -17.21 -3.57
N PRO A 73 16.19 -15.98 -3.44
CA PRO A 73 15.39 -14.78 -3.61
C PRO A 73 14.58 -14.85 -4.90
N LEU A 74 13.31 -14.47 -4.83
CA LEU A 74 12.48 -14.40 -6.03
C LEU A 74 13.14 -13.48 -7.07
N HIS A 75 12.99 -13.86 -8.34
CA HIS A 75 13.47 -13.08 -9.47
C HIS A 75 13.08 -11.61 -9.35
N LYS A 76 14.01 -10.71 -9.67
CA LYS A 76 13.79 -9.25 -9.66
C LYS A 76 12.76 -8.90 -10.73
N ARG A 77 11.48 -8.80 -10.34
CA ARG A 77 10.37 -8.33 -11.17
C ARG A 77 9.59 -7.19 -10.52
N ILE A 78 9.26 -6.20 -11.32
CA ILE A 78 8.39 -5.07 -10.99
C ILE A 78 7.14 -5.10 -11.86
N MET A 79 6.06 -4.55 -11.31
CA MET A 79 4.86 -4.15 -12.02
C MET A 79 4.74 -2.62 -11.93
N CYS A 80 3.91 -2.02 -12.76
CA CYS A 80 3.56 -0.61 -12.66
C CYS A 80 2.04 -0.49 -12.48
N ALA A 81 1.61 0.37 -11.56
CA ALA A 81 0.20 0.72 -11.38
C ALA A 81 -0.02 2.14 -11.90
N TYR A 82 -0.80 2.27 -12.98
CA TYR A 82 -1.17 3.57 -13.54
C TYR A 82 -2.47 4.05 -12.89
N LYS A 83 -2.36 4.99 -11.94
CA LYS A 83 -3.51 5.53 -11.19
C LYS A 83 -3.90 6.89 -11.75
N LEU A 84 -4.96 6.92 -12.56
CA LEU A 84 -5.54 8.16 -13.07
C LEU A 84 -6.48 8.76 -12.02
N CYS A 85 -6.00 9.74 -11.27
CA CYS A 85 -6.79 10.44 -10.27
C CYS A 85 -7.43 11.70 -10.86
N ARG A 86 -8.74 11.84 -10.65
CA ARG A 86 -9.47 13.07 -10.93
C ARG A 86 -10.03 13.61 -9.61
N VAL A 87 -9.71 14.86 -9.30
CA VAL A 87 -10.27 15.56 -8.15
C VAL A 87 -11.20 16.64 -8.67
N GLU A 88 -12.36 16.76 -8.04
CA GLU A 88 -13.33 17.81 -8.32
C GLU A 88 -13.81 18.38 -6.98
N PHE A 89 -13.56 19.66 -6.76
CA PHE A 89 -13.93 20.34 -5.53
C PHE A 89 -14.72 21.62 -5.83
N ARG A 90 -16.04 21.50 -5.83
CA ARG A 90 -16.94 22.61 -6.16
C ARG A 90 -17.24 23.47 -4.94
N TYR A 91 -16.33 24.38 -4.62
CA TYR A 91 -16.52 25.35 -3.55
C TYR A 91 -16.03 26.74 -3.94
N TRP A 92 -16.86 27.75 -3.65
CA TRP A 92 -16.57 29.13 -4.05
C TRP A 92 -15.29 29.65 -3.38
N GLY A 93 -14.39 30.21 -4.20
CA GLY A 93 -13.19 30.91 -3.73
C GLY A 93 -12.01 30.01 -3.30
N THR A 94 -12.17 28.70 -3.22
CA THR A 94 -11.09 27.78 -2.79
C THR A 94 -10.88 26.57 -3.71
N GLN A 95 -11.71 26.38 -4.75
CA GLN A 95 -11.64 25.26 -5.70
C GLN A 95 -10.21 24.90 -6.12
N THR A 96 -9.53 25.77 -6.88
CA THR A 96 -8.20 25.48 -7.43
C THR A 96 -7.16 25.18 -6.36
N ARG A 97 -7.20 25.92 -5.24
CA ARG A 97 -6.23 25.75 -4.15
C ARG A 97 -6.39 24.38 -3.48
N VAL A 98 -7.63 23.94 -3.28
CA VAL A 98 -7.95 22.67 -2.65
C VAL A 98 -7.69 21.51 -3.61
N GLU A 99 -8.11 21.61 -4.88
CA GLU A 99 -7.82 20.59 -5.89
C GLU A 99 -6.32 20.37 -6.05
N GLN A 100 -5.53 21.45 -6.14
CA GLN A 100 -4.08 21.35 -6.24
C GLN A 100 -3.46 20.71 -5.00
N PHE A 101 -3.91 21.07 -3.80
CA PHE A 101 -3.46 20.46 -2.56
C PHE A 101 -3.76 18.95 -2.52
N ILE A 102 -4.95 18.54 -2.93
CA ILE A 102 -5.34 17.12 -2.94
C ILE A 102 -4.45 16.35 -3.92
N HIS A 103 -4.22 16.88 -5.12
CA HIS A 103 -3.36 16.23 -6.11
C HIS A 103 -1.90 16.14 -5.67
N ASP A 104 -1.29 17.27 -5.34
CA ASP A 104 0.16 17.34 -5.14
C ASP A 104 0.60 16.79 -3.79
N THR A 105 -0.25 16.94 -2.77
CA THR A 105 0.11 16.61 -1.40
C THR A 105 -0.64 15.38 -0.91
N ALA A 106 -1.97 15.41 -0.89
CA ALA A 106 -2.74 14.35 -0.23
C ALA A 106 -2.59 13.00 -0.96
N LEU A 107 -2.91 12.97 -2.26
CA LEU A 107 -2.87 11.76 -3.06
C LEU A 107 -1.46 11.19 -3.17
N ARG A 108 -0.46 12.02 -3.50
CA ARG A 108 0.94 11.58 -3.61
C ARG A 108 1.44 10.95 -2.31
N LYS A 109 1.22 11.59 -1.15
CA LYS A 109 1.64 11.07 0.15
C LYS A 109 0.93 9.77 0.52
N THR A 110 -0.38 9.70 0.32
CA THR A 110 -1.16 8.48 0.60
C THR A 110 -0.67 7.31 -0.26
N MET A 111 -0.46 7.54 -1.56
CA MET A 111 0.04 6.50 -2.46
C MET A 111 1.46 6.07 -2.09
N LEU A 112 2.38 6.99 -1.83
CA LEU A 112 3.75 6.66 -1.43
C LEU A 112 3.77 5.74 -0.20
N ARG A 113 3.02 6.11 0.85
CA ARG A 113 2.94 5.33 2.08
C ARG A 113 2.35 3.94 1.84
N ALA A 114 1.23 3.88 1.13
CA ALA A 114 0.58 2.61 0.84
C ALA A 114 1.50 1.65 0.07
N HIS A 115 2.26 2.12 -0.94
CA HIS A 115 3.15 1.23 -1.68
C HIS A 115 4.39 0.81 -0.89
N ARG A 116 4.90 1.64 0.03
CA ARG A 116 5.96 1.24 0.97
C ARG A 116 5.47 0.15 1.93
N GLN A 117 4.25 0.29 2.45
CA GLN A 117 3.62 -0.74 3.28
C GLN A 117 3.43 -2.05 2.51
N VAL A 118 2.90 -2.00 1.29
CA VAL A 118 2.77 -3.19 0.43
C VAL A 118 4.11 -3.90 0.23
N TRP A 119 5.20 -3.15 0.06
CA TRP A 119 6.54 -3.71 -0.05
C TRP A 119 7.01 -4.36 1.26
N ALA A 120 6.83 -3.69 2.39
CA ALA A 120 7.27 -4.16 3.70
C ALA A 120 6.41 -5.29 4.28
N TRP A 121 5.22 -5.53 3.73
CA TRP A 121 4.30 -6.59 4.19
C TRP A 121 4.33 -7.84 3.32
N GLN A 122 5.35 -8.01 2.46
CA GLN A 122 5.51 -9.20 1.62
C GLN A 122 5.36 -10.51 2.40
N ASN A 123 5.89 -10.59 3.62
CA ASN A 123 5.80 -11.80 4.44
C ASN A 123 4.37 -12.19 4.83
N GLU A 124 3.46 -11.22 4.92
CA GLU A 124 2.09 -11.44 5.40
C GLU A 124 1.16 -11.96 4.30
N TRP A 125 1.34 -11.46 3.07
CA TRP A 125 0.45 -11.79 1.95
C TRP A 125 1.03 -12.79 0.95
N TYR A 126 2.35 -12.99 0.93
CA TYR A 126 2.96 -13.90 -0.02
C TYR A 126 2.50 -15.35 0.22
N GLY A 127 1.93 -15.95 -0.83
CA GLY A 127 1.42 -17.32 -0.80
C GLY A 127 -0.05 -17.46 -0.37
N LEU A 128 -0.74 -16.37 0.00
CA LEU A 128 -2.18 -16.41 0.24
C LEU A 128 -2.95 -16.76 -1.03
N THR A 129 -3.98 -17.59 -0.86
CA THR A 129 -4.96 -17.88 -1.91
C THR A 129 -5.97 -16.75 -2.04
N ILE A 130 -6.62 -16.62 -3.20
CA ILE A 130 -7.69 -15.64 -3.39
C ILE A 130 -8.87 -15.87 -2.44
N GLU A 131 -9.10 -17.12 -2.02
CA GLU A 131 -10.16 -17.45 -1.07
C GLU A 131 -9.82 -16.97 0.34
N GLU A 132 -8.56 -17.14 0.78
CA GLU A 132 -8.09 -16.56 2.04
C GLU A 132 -8.16 -15.03 2.01
N ILE A 133 -7.80 -14.40 0.89
CA ILE A 133 -7.93 -12.95 0.71
C ILE A 133 -9.39 -12.51 0.90
N ARG A 134 -10.35 -13.17 0.25
CA ARG A 134 -11.78 -12.84 0.39
C ARG A 134 -12.28 -13.00 1.83
N ARG A 135 -11.84 -14.04 2.52
CA ARG A 135 -12.18 -14.22 3.94
C ARG A 135 -11.60 -13.10 4.80
N LEU A 136 -10.34 -12.74 4.58
CA LEU A 136 -9.68 -11.63 5.28
C LEU A 136 -10.37 -10.28 5.00
N GLU A 137 -10.83 -10.04 3.77
CA GLU A 137 -11.62 -8.87 3.40
C GLU A 137 -12.93 -8.82 4.21
N GLU A 138 -13.64 -9.94 4.32
CA GLU A 138 -14.87 -10.03 5.11
C GLU A 138 -14.63 -9.79 6.62
N GLU A 139 -13.64 -10.47 7.21
CA GLU A 139 -13.28 -10.28 8.62
C GLU A 139 -12.87 -8.83 8.92
N THR A 140 -12.07 -8.23 8.03
CA THR A 140 -11.62 -6.84 8.16
C THR A 140 -12.80 -5.87 8.03
N ALA A 141 -13.71 -6.11 7.09
CA ALA A 141 -14.91 -5.30 6.92
C ALA A 141 -15.80 -5.34 8.18
N GLN A 142 -16.01 -6.54 8.76
CA GLN A 142 -16.76 -6.71 10.00
C GLN A 142 -16.08 -6.00 11.19
N ALA A 143 -14.77 -6.19 11.36
CA ALA A 143 -14.01 -5.54 12.43
C ALA A 143 -14.02 -4.02 12.32
N LEU A 144 -13.92 -3.48 11.10
CA LEU A 144 -14.00 -2.05 10.84
C LEU A 144 -15.40 -1.51 11.17
N ALA A 145 -16.46 -2.21 10.76
CA ALA A 145 -17.83 -1.84 11.06
C ALA A 145 -18.11 -1.78 12.57
N SER A 146 -17.66 -2.79 13.33
CA SER A 146 -17.79 -2.81 14.79
C SER A 146 -17.06 -1.63 15.45
N LYS A 147 -15.80 -1.35 15.07
CA LYS A 147 -15.05 -0.20 15.61
C LYS A 147 -15.70 1.14 15.29
N MET A 148 -16.26 1.30 14.09
CA MET A 148 -16.99 2.51 13.70
C MET A 148 -18.27 2.67 14.53
N ALA A 149 -18.98 1.58 14.81
CA ALA A 149 -20.16 1.59 15.68
C ALA A 149 -19.81 2.00 17.12
N ASP A 150 -18.71 1.49 17.67
CA ASP A 150 -18.24 1.82 19.02
C ASP A 150 -17.81 3.29 19.14
N SER A 151 -17.22 3.86 18.08
CA SER A 151 -16.80 5.27 18.05
C SER A 151 -17.95 6.28 17.98
N ASN A 152 -19.17 5.83 17.66
CA ASN A 152 -20.37 6.67 17.59
C ASN A 152 -21.14 6.77 18.92
N GLN A 153 -20.63 6.18 20.01
CA GLN A 153 -21.24 6.41 21.33
C GLN A 153 -20.97 7.83 21.83
N PRO A 154 -21.97 8.53 22.41
CA PRO A 154 -21.73 9.82 23.03
C PRO A 154 -20.69 9.66 24.15
N PRO A 155 -19.82 10.66 24.37
CA PRO A 155 -18.79 10.55 25.39
C PRO A 155 -19.45 10.40 26.76
N ASN A 156 -19.32 9.22 27.37
CA ASN A 156 -19.53 9.09 28.80
C ASN A 156 -18.41 9.91 29.47
N ASN A 157 -18.79 11.03 30.07
CA ASN A 157 -17.95 11.75 31.00
C ASN A 157 -17.68 10.81 32.17
N ASP A 158 -16.51 10.16 32.17
CA ASP A 158 -15.76 9.77 33.36
C ASP A 158 -14.35 9.31 32.94
N GLY A 159 -13.31 9.93 33.50
CA GLY A 159 -11.98 9.30 33.63
C GLY A 159 -10.97 9.50 32.49
N GLU A 160 -10.28 10.63 32.54
CA GLU A 160 -8.89 10.87 32.16
C GLU A 160 -7.98 9.62 31.97
N LEU A 161 -7.60 9.26 30.73
CA LEU A 161 -6.24 8.87 30.30
C LEU A 161 -6.14 8.59 28.76
N SER A 162 -5.08 9.10 28.13
CA SER A 162 -4.56 8.79 26.76
C SER A 162 -4.98 9.67 25.57
N LYS A 163 -4.89 11.00 25.73
CA LYS A 163 -4.85 11.94 24.59
C LYS A 163 -3.44 12.01 23.99
N GLN A 164 -3.06 11.05 23.14
CA GLN A 164 -1.92 11.27 22.23
C GLN A 164 -2.01 10.56 20.87
N VAL A 165 -3.03 9.72 20.63
CA VAL A 165 -3.17 8.97 19.36
C VAL A 165 -4.39 9.41 18.52
N GLN A 166 -5.27 10.25 19.05
CA GLN A 166 -6.57 10.55 18.42
C GLN A 166 -6.59 11.79 17.50
N SER A 167 -5.60 12.69 17.55
CA SER A 167 -5.74 14.02 16.92
C SER A 167 -5.38 14.11 15.43
N THR A 168 -4.62 13.14 14.89
CA THR A 168 -4.07 13.27 13.51
C THR A 168 -4.83 12.40 12.51
N THR A 169 -5.40 11.29 12.94
CA THR A 169 -6.09 10.31 12.07
C THR A 169 -7.54 10.72 11.77
N SER A 170 -8.21 11.42 12.68
CA SER A 170 -9.58 11.91 12.48
C SER A 170 -9.69 12.95 11.38
N ASN A 171 -8.74 13.89 11.31
CA ASN A 171 -8.76 14.99 10.34
C ASN A 171 -8.57 14.53 8.88
N ILE A 172 -7.84 13.44 8.63
CA ILE A 172 -7.63 12.90 7.27
C ILE A 172 -8.82 12.04 6.84
N ASN A 173 -9.39 11.25 7.75
CA ASN A 173 -10.53 10.39 7.45
C ASN A 173 -11.81 11.19 7.19
N GLU A 174 -12.04 12.29 7.91
CA GLU A 174 -13.18 13.19 7.65
C GLU A 174 -13.04 13.95 6.31
N THR A 175 -11.82 14.34 5.91
CA THR A 175 -11.61 14.98 4.60
C THR A 175 -11.63 13.98 3.45
N MET A 176 -11.21 12.73 3.64
CA MET A 176 -11.29 11.69 2.60
C MET A 176 -12.70 11.13 2.40
N ASN A 177 -13.53 11.07 3.45
CA ASN A 177 -14.93 10.63 3.32
C ASN A 177 -15.82 11.66 2.60
N ALA A 178 -15.42 12.94 2.54
CA ALA A 178 -16.13 13.99 1.81
C ALA A 178 -15.70 14.15 0.34
N ILE A 179 -14.66 13.44 -0.10
CA ILE A 179 -14.21 13.45 -1.50
C ILE A 179 -14.70 12.16 -2.15
N GLU A 180 -15.70 12.25 -3.03
CA GLU A 180 -16.03 11.16 -3.94
C GLU A 180 -14.85 10.94 -4.90
N MET A 181 -13.85 10.18 -4.45
CA MET A 181 -12.68 9.83 -5.25
C MET A 181 -13.05 8.69 -6.19
N LYS A 182 -13.36 9.03 -7.44
CA LYS A 182 -13.38 8.05 -8.54
C LYS A 182 -11.94 7.82 -9.01
N CYS A 183 -11.29 6.81 -8.45
CA CYS A 183 -10.09 6.23 -9.03
C CYS A 183 -10.51 5.09 -9.95
N ASN A 184 -10.53 5.33 -11.26
CA ASN A 184 -10.64 4.22 -12.21
C ASN A 184 -9.31 3.49 -12.20
N GLN A 185 -9.26 2.35 -11.53
CA GLN A 185 -8.17 1.41 -11.64
C GLN A 185 -8.29 0.78 -13.04
N SER A 186 -7.52 1.29 -13.99
CA SER A 186 -7.29 0.55 -15.23
C SER A 186 -6.34 -0.59 -14.88
N ASP A 187 -6.90 -1.75 -14.52
CA ASP A 187 -6.15 -3.01 -14.46
C ASP A 187 -5.83 -3.46 -15.89
N GLU A 188 -5.05 -2.66 -16.60
CA GLU A 188 -4.27 -3.19 -17.71
C GLU A 188 -2.99 -3.75 -17.09
N VAL A 189 -2.91 -5.07 -16.98
CA VAL A 189 -1.63 -5.79 -16.86
C VAL A 189 -0.90 -5.55 -18.18
N SER A 190 -0.38 -4.34 -18.35
CA SER A 190 0.41 -3.97 -19.50
C SER A 190 1.83 -4.41 -19.21
N LEU A 191 2.14 -5.64 -19.61
CA LEU A 191 3.49 -6.00 -20.06
C LEU A 191 3.77 -5.19 -21.34
N SER A 192 3.88 -3.87 -21.23
CA SER A 192 4.30 -3.02 -22.34
C SER A 192 5.64 -2.41 -22.01
N LEU A 193 6.65 -2.97 -22.68
CA LEU A 193 7.88 -2.28 -23.07
C LEU A 193 7.55 -0.85 -23.48
N HIS A 194 8.32 0.12 -22.99
CA HIS A 194 8.99 1.15 -23.78
C HIS A 194 10.34 1.45 -23.13
#